data_AF-A0A9E3MU99-F1
#
_entry.id   AF-A0A9E3MU99-F1
#
_cell.length_a   1.000
_cell.length_b   1.000
_cell.length_c   1.000
_cell.angle_alpha   90.00
_cell.angle_beta   90.00
_cell.angle_gamma   90.00
#
_symmetry.space_group_name_H-M   'P 1'
#
loop_
_entity.id
_entity.type
_entity.pdbx_description
1 polymer ?
#
loop_
_entity_poly.entity_id
_entity_poly.type
_entity_poly.pdbx_seq_one_letter_code
_entity_poly.pdbx_strand_id
1 'polypeptide(L)'
;MHATRPLEPGSADLQDGGPWVRWTRDERHVYAFVADVPDGAGGQIVLKARPGLLDPDTAERLDGQPVKAESGPEGVHVTSGGLETPLPTAIRFAAR
;
A
#
# COMPACT_ATOMS: atom_id res chain seq x y z
N MET A 1 0.65 0.64 15.28
CA MET A 1 -0.43 1.43 14.67
C MET A 1 -1.56 1.48 15.69
N HIS A 2 -1.99 2.66 16.13
CA HIS A 2 -3.00 2.81 17.18
C HIS A 2 -4.36 3.18 16.58
N ALA A 3 -5.44 2.73 17.22
CA ALA A 3 -6.82 3.02 16.81
C ALA A 3 -7.22 2.56 15.40
N THR A 4 -6.49 1.58 14.82
CA THR A 4 -6.93 0.90 13.60
C THR A 4 -7.39 -0.52 13.85
N ARG A 5 -8.15 -1.03 12.88
CA ARG A 5 -8.60 -2.41 12.78
C ARG A 5 -8.10 -3.04 11.48
N PRO A 6 -8.04 -4.38 11.38
CA PRO A 6 -7.79 -5.05 10.11
C PRO A 6 -8.81 -4.64 9.05
N LEU A 7 -8.44 -4.72 7.77
CA LEU A 7 -9.41 -4.67 6.68
C LEU A 7 -10.39 -5.84 6.77
N GLU A 8 -11.60 -5.62 6.26
CA GLU A 8 -12.61 -6.66 6.16
C GLU A 8 -12.14 -7.78 5.20
N PRO A 9 -12.43 -9.06 5.50
CA PRO A 9 -12.08 -10.17 4.60
C PRO A 9 -12.55 -9.93 3.16
N GLY A 10 -11.70 -10.25 2.18
CA GLY A 10 -11.97 -10.03 0.75
C GLY A 10 -11.78 -8.57 0.28
N SER A 11 -11.32 -7.66 1.15
CA SER A 11 -11.00 -6.28 0.74
C SER A 11 -9.65 -6.15 0.04
N ALA A 12 -8.70 -7.02 0.38
CA ALA A 12 -7.40 -7.13 -0.26
C ALA A 12 -6.99 -8.61 -0.25
N ASP A 13 -6.39 -9.04 -1.35
CA ASP A 13 -5.92 -10.42 -1.49
C ASP A 13 -4.57 -10.58 -0.79
N LEU A 14 -4.30 -11.80 -0.32
CA LEU A 14 -2.96 -12.17 0.06
C LEU A 14 -2.08 -12.16 -1.20
N GLN A 15 -0.97 -11.45 -1.14
CA GLN A 15 0.01 -11.45 -2.22
C GLN A 15 0.99 -12.59 -1.94
N ASP A 16 0.94 -13.64 -2.76
CA ASP A 16 1.96 -14.68 -2.75
C ASP A 16 3.24 -14.14 -3.42
N GLY A 17 4.37 -14.20 -2.72
CA GLY A 17 5.63 -13.59 -3.16
C GLY A 17 5.83 -12.15 -2.66
N GLY A 18 6.95 -11.52 -3.03
CA GLY A 18 7.27 -10.14 -2.67
C GLY A 18 6.52 -9.12 -3.56
N PRO A 19 6.16 -7.94 -3.03
CA PRO A 19 6.38 -7.49 -1.66
C PRO A 19 5.36 -8.04 -0.66
N TRP A 20 5.80 -8.20 0.59
CA TRP A 20 4.90 -8.48 1.70
C TRP A 20 4.07 -7.24 2.03
N VAL A 21 2.74 -7.39 2.11
CA VAL A 21 1.82 -6.30 2.41
C VAL A 21 0.90 -6.66 3.56
N ARG A 22 0.84 -5.80 4.58
CA ARG A 22 -0.12 -5.88 5.68
C ARG A 22 -1.05 -4.68 5.69
N TRP A 23 -2.35 -4.94 5.89
CA TRP A 23 -3.39 -3.92 5.79
C TRP A 23 -4.04 -3.59 7.13
N THR A 24 -4.30 -2.30 7.36
CA THR A 24 -5.15 -1.82 8.46
C THR A 24 -5.99 -0.63 7.99
N ARG A 25 -7.06 -0.29 8.72
CA ARG A 25 -7.90 0.87 8.44
C ARG A 25 -8.41 1.53 9.71
N ASP A 26 -8.74 2.82 9.61
CA ASP A 26 -9.62 3.52 10.54
C ASP A 26 -10.89 4.02 9.80
N GLU A 27 -11.54 5.04 10.34
CA GLU A 27 -12.72 5.68 9.73
C GLU A 27 -12.38 6.57 8.54
N ARG A 28 -11.15 7.08 8.46
CA ARG A 28 -10.70 8.09 7.50
C ARG A 28 -9.70 7.56 6.50
N HIS A 29 -9.01 6.46 6.80
CA HIS A 29 -7.89 6.00 6.00
C HIS A 29 -7.77 4.47 5.93
N VAL A 30 -7.15 4.03 4.84
CA VAL A 30 -6.62 2.69 4.64
C VAL A 30 -5.10 2.77 4.60
N TYR A 31 -4.43 1.81 5.25
CA TYR A 31 -2.97 1.76 5.36
C TYR A 31 -2.43 0.46 4.79
N ALA A 32 -1.46 0.58 3.90
CA ALA A 32 -0.61 -0.51 3.42
C ALA A 32 0.76 -0.42 4.11
N PHE A 33 1.15 -1.47 4.83
CA PHE A 33 2.51 -1.66 5.32
C PHE A 33 3.22 -2.60 4.36
N VAL A 34 4.22 -2.09 3.66
CA VAL A 34 4.94 -2.78 2.59
C VAL A 34 6.36 -3.09 3.08
N ALA A 35 6.80 -4.34 2.94
CA ALA A 35 8.18 -4.75 3.19
C ALA A 35 8.62 -5.79 2.15
N ASP A 36 9.90 -6.17 2.21
CA ASP A 36 10.49 -7.22 1.36
C ASP A 36 10.25 -6.99 -0.14
N VAL A 37 10.34 -5.73 -0.57
CA VAL A 37 10.24 -5.35 -1.99
C VAL A 37 11.49 -5.88 -2.70
N PRO A 38 11.35 -6.74 -3.73
CA PRO A 38 12.50 -7.32 -4.40
C PRO A 38 13.45 -6.28 -4.99
N ASP A 39 14.76 -6.53 -4.86
CA ASP A 39 15.79 -5.75 -5.54
C ASP A 39 15.52 -5.74 -7.06
N GLY A 40 15.69 -4.58 -7.69
CA GLY A 40 15.43 -4.39 -9.12
C GLY A 40 13.98 -4.10 -9.49
N ALA A 41 13.04 -4.09 -8.53
CA ALA A 41 11.68 -3.60 -8.77
C ALA A 41 11.61 -2.07 -9.04
N GLY A 42 12.72 -1.35 -8.90
CA GLY A 42 12.81 0.08 -9.21
C GLY A 42 11.92 0.96 -8.34
N GLY A 43 11.63 0.52 -7.11
CA GLY A 43 10.69 1.19 -6.22
C GLY A 43 9.23 1.13 -6.69
N GLN A 44 8.88 0.15 -7.55
CA GLN A 44 7.53 -0.05 -8.04
C GLN A 44 6.91 -1.32 -7.44
N ILE A 45 5.68 -1.19 -6.94
CA ILE A 45 4.88 -2.30 -6.40
C ILE A 45 3.46 -2.22 -6.92
N VAL A 46 2.72 -3.32 -6.81
CA VAL A 46 1.27 -3.35 -7.02
C VAL A 46 0.61 -3.68 -5.70
N LEU A 47 -0.34 -2.84 -5.29
CA LEU A 47 -1.19 -3.07 -4.15
C LEU A 47 -2.52 -3.69 -4.62
N LYS A 48 -2.68 -4.99 -4.37
CA LYS A 48 -3.86 -5.76 -4.76
C LYS A 48 -4.98 -5.58 -3.75
N ALA A 49 -5.88 -4.65 -4.05
CA ALA A 49 -7.08 -4.34 -3.27
C ALA A 49 -8.30 -4.33 -4.18
N ARG A 50 -9.49 -4.56 -3.60
CA ARG A 50 -10.75 -4.48 -4.34
C ARG A 50 -10.89 -3.10 -5.02
N PRO A 51 -11.50 -3.02 -6.20
CA PRO A 51 -11.73 -1.74 -6.88
C PRO A 51 -12.45 -0.73 -5.98
N GLY A 52 -11.97 0.52 -5.99
CA GLY A 52 -12.55 1.62 -5.22
C GLY A 52 -12.22 1.62 -3.73
N LEU A 53 -11.48 0.64 -3.19
CA LEU A 53 -11.02 0.69 -1.79
C LEU A 53 -9.94 1.73 -1.58
N LEU A 54 -9.02 1.87 -2.54
CA LEU A 54 -7.92 2.80 -2.50
C LEU A 54 -8.19 3.93 -3.48
N ASP A 55 -7.93 5.16 -3.04
CA ASP A 55 -7.95 6.34 -3.89
C ASP A 55 -6.51 6.76 -4.20
N PRO A 56 -5.97 6.47 -5.40
CA PRO A 56 -4.56 6.73 -5.72
C PRO A 56 -4.16 8.19 -5.57
N ASP A 57 -5.08 9.13 -5.81
CA ASP A 57 -4.82 10.57 -5.73
C ASP A 57 -4.56 11.04 -4.29
N THR A 58 -4.86 10.20 -3.31
CA THR A 58 -4.69 10.48 -1.87
C THR A 58 -3.52 9.71 -1.24
N ALA A 59 -2.71 9.04 -2.07
CA ALA A 59 -1.60 8.23 -1.59
C ALA A 59 -0.53 9.10 -0.92
N GLU A 60 -0.16 8.73 0.31
CA GLU A 60 0.88 9.42 1.08
C GLU A 60 1.72 8.43 1.87
N ARG A 61 3.05 8.60 1.88
CA ARG A 61 3.90 7.87 2.82
C ARG A 61 3.94 8.59 4.16
N LEU A 62 3.86 7.82 5.24
CA LEU A 62 3.87 8.39 6.60
C LEU A 62 5.23 8.92 7.04
N ASP A 63 6.31 8.59 6.32
CA ASP A 63 7.65 9.15 6.53
C ASP A 63 7.90 10.44 5.73
N GLY A 64 6.88 10.92 5.00
CA GLY A 64 6.93 12.16 4.22
C GLY A 64 7.64 12.05 2.86
N GLN A 65 8.10 10.85 2.47
CA GLN A 65 8.70 10.67 1.14
C GLN A 65 7.64 10.73 0.03
N PRO A 66 7.99 11.24 -1.16
CA PRO A 66 7.07 11.29 -2.28
C PRO A 66 6.59 9.89 -2.69
N VAL A 67 5.30 9.77 -3.01
CA VAL A 67 4.72 8.55 -3.56
C VAL A 67 3.85 8.92 -4.76
N LYS A 68 3.97 8.13 -5.82
CA LYS A 68 3.08 8.20 -6.98
C LYS A 68 2.22 6.95 -6.96
N ALA A 69 0.92 7.10 -7.15
CA ALA A 69 0.00 5.98 -7.22
C ALA A 69 -0.93 6.13 -8.43
N GLU A 70 -1.18 5.03 -9.14
CA GLU A 70 -2.06 5.00 -10.30
C GLU A 70 -2.91 3.72 -10.27
N SER A 71 -4.19 3.83 -10.60
CA SER A 71 -5.05 2.66 -10.79
C SER A 71 -4.63 1.89 -12.04
N GLY A 72 -4.50 0.57 -11.91
CA GLY A 72 -4.27 -0.35 -13.01
C GLY A 72 -5.17 -1.58 -12.93
N PRO A 73 -5.10 -2.47 -13.94
CA PRO A 73 -5.94 -3.66 -14.01
C PRO A 73 -5.67 -4.67 -12.88
N GLU A 74 -4.46 -4.65 -12.30
CA GLU A 74 -4.05 -5.56 -11.23
C GLU A 74 -4.19 -4.98 -9.82
N GLY A 75 -4.57 -3.70 -9.70
CA GLY A 75 -4.64 -2.99 -8.42
C GLY A 75 -4.09 -1.57 -8.53
N VAL A 76 -3.63 -1.01 -7.42
CA VAL A 76 -2.98 0.32 -7.41
C VAL A 76 -1.48 0.15 -7.57
N HIS A 77 -0.93 0.64 -8.67
CA HIS A 77 0.51 0.67 -8.91
C HIS A 77 1.10 1.83 -8.12
N VAL A 78 2.08 1.54 -7.26
CA VAL A 78 2.74 2.53 -6.43
C VAL A 78 4.20 2.61 -6.79
N THR A 79 4.69 3.82 -7.02
CA THR A 79 6.11 4.11 -7.26
C THR A 79 6.62 5.07 -6.20
N SER A 80 7.68 4.69 -5.48
CA SER A 80 8.34 5.53 -4.51
C SER A 80 9.78 5.05 -4.27
N GLY A 81 10.72 5.99 -4.08
CA GLY A 81 12.12 5.64 -3.83
C GLY A 81 12.33 5.02 -2.44
N GLY A 82 13.21 4.03 -2.33
CA GLY A 82 13.54 3.41 -1.04
C GLY A 82 12.48 2.44 -0.51
N LEU A 83 11.58 1.95 -1.36
CA LEU A 83 10.67 0.86 -1.00
C LEU A 83 11.40 -0.48 -0.87
N GLU A 84 12.53 -0.62 -1.56
CA GLU A 84 13.51 -1.71 -1.47
C GLU A 84 14.30 -1.74 -0.16
N THR A 85 14.12 -0.76 0.73
CA THR A 85 14.77 -0.79 2.04
C THR A 85 14.21 -1.91 2.90
N PRO A 86 15.02 -2.50 3.81
CA PRO A 86 14.58 -3.61 4.66
C PRO A 86 13.55 -3.19 5.72
N LEU A 87 13.26 -1.89 5.85
CA LEU A 87 12.30 -1.38 6.83
C LEU A 87 10.90 -1.28 6.19
N PRO A 88 9.85 -1.75 6.89
CA PRO A 88 8.49 -1.60 6.39
C PRO A 88 8.12 -0.13 6.16
N THR A 89 7.61 0.17 4.97
CA THR A 89 7.09 1.49 4.61
C THR A 89 5.57 1.52 4.78
N ALA A 90 5.04 2.57 5.40
CA ALA A 90 3.60 2.77 5.56
C ALA A 90 3.08 3.77 4.54
N ILE A 91 2.11 3.33 3.73
CA ILE A 91 1.42 4.14 2.71
C ILE A 91 -0.04 4.26 3.13
N ARG A 92 -0.53 5.49 3.20
CA ARG A 92 -1.89 5.86 3.58
C ARG A 92 -2.68 6.29 2.35
N PHE A 93 -3.94 5.93 2.33
CA PHE A 93 -4.94 6.39 1.37
C PHE A 93 -6.16 6.88 2.15
N ALA A 94 -6.88 7.88 1.64
CA ALA A 94 -8.17 8.26 2.19
C ALA A 94 -9.17 7.10 2.02
N ALA A 95 -9.96 6.83 3.05
CA ALA A 95 -11.06 5.89 2.98
C ALA A 95 -12.24 6.54 2.24
N ARG A 96 -12.86 5.78 1.35
CA ARG A 96 -14.12 6.13 0.69
C ARG A 96 -15.32 5.57 1.46
#